data_AF-A0A0N7Z5V8-F1
#
_entry.id   AF-A0A0N7Z5V8-F1
#
_cell.length_a   1.000
_cell.length_b   1.000
_cell.length_c   1.000
_cell.angle_alpha   90.00
_cell.angle_beta   90.00
_cell.angle_gamma   90.00
#
_symmetry.space_group_name_H-M   'P 1'
#
loop_
_entity.id
_entity.type
_entity.pdbx_description
1 polymer ?
#
loop_
_entity_poly.entity_id
_entity_poly.type
_entity_poly.pdbx_seq_one_letter_code
_entity_poly.pdbx_strand_id
1 'polypeptide(L)'
;MTQMLPATKPLNLAWMTGWCVAAGLFGMILAGGGFEATSAPVRILFDVLNGPGELDLDPYMRFSLAVLGAVTIGWSLTVMAVVQVANQLEKQVSQRIWLGMTASIVIWYVIDSGLSIATGFWLNAVSNTVFSATFLIPVIRSGVLRS
;
A
#
# COMPACT_ATOMS: atom_id res chain seq x y z
N MET A 1 -3.20 36.71 -16.66
CA MET A 1 -2.34 35.56 -17.01
C MET A 1 -3.05 34.29 -16.58
N THR A 2 -3.70 33.60 -17.51
CA THR A 2 -4.30 32.29 -17.25
C THR A 2 -3.16 31.28 -17.23
N GLN A 3 -2.71 30.84 -16.05
CA GLN A 3 -1.77 29.73 -15.94
C GLN A 3 -2.44 28.51 -16.60
N MET A 4 -1.94 28.10 -17.76
CA MET A 4 -2.31 26.81 -18.35
C MET A 4 -1.88 25.74 -17.36
N LEU A 5 -2.85 25.04 -16.77
CA LEU A 5 -2.58 23.86 -15.95
C LEU A 5 -1.78 22.86 -16.80
N PRO A 6 -0.74 22.22 -16.25
CA PRO A 6 0.03 21.23 -16.98
C PRO A 6 -0.90 20.12 -17.51
N ALA A 7 -0.62 19.66 -18.73
CA ALA A 7 -1.37 18.61 -19.41
C ALA A 7 -1.50 17.38 -18.50
N THR A 8 -2.72 16.89 -18.32
CA THR A 8 -3.00 15.68 -17.53
C THR A 8 -2.61 14.44 -18.34
N LYS A 9 -1.87 13.52 -17.72
CA LYS A 9 -1.53 12.22 -18.35
C LYS A 9 -2.56 11.19 -17.90
N PRO A 10 -3.23 10.44 -18.80
CA PRO A 10 -4.20 9.44 -18.37
C PRO A 10 -3.58 8.44 -17.40
N LEU A 11 -4.37 8.02 -16.42
CA LEU A 11 -3.92 7.07 -15.40
C LEU A 11 -3.53 5.75 -16.07
N ASN A 12 -2.34 5.25 -15.76
CA ASN A 12 -1.90 3.95 -16.27
C ASN A 12 -2.49 2.83 -15.40
N LEU A 13 -3.54 2.17 -15.92
CA LEU A 13 -4.21 1.07 -15.23
C LEU A 13 -3.27 -0.10 -14.95
N ALA A 14 -2.40 -0.47 -15.88
CA ALA A 14 -1.44 -1.56 -15.68
C ALA A 14 -0.48 -1.26 -14.53
N TRP A 15 -0.06 0.00 -14.39
CA TRP A 15 0.75 0.44 -13.25
C TRP A 15 -0.01 0.29 -11.93
N MET A 16 -1.28 0.72 -11.88
CA MET A 16 -2.09 0.60 -10.68
C MET A 16 -2.41 -0.85 -10.31
N THR A 17 -2.63 -1.70 -11.31
CA THR A 17 -2.73 -3.15 -11.11
C THR A 17 -1.44 -3.71 -10.54
N GLY A 18 -0.28 -3.33 -11.09
CA GLY A 18 1.03 -3.73 -10.57
C GLY A 18 1.25 -3.29 -9.12
N TRP A 19 0.83 -2.07 -8.78
CA TRP A 19 0.88 -1.56 -7.41
C TRP A 19 0.02 -2.41 -6.44
N CYS A 20 -1.20 -2.76 -6.86
CA CYS A 20 -2.07 -3.63 -6.05
C CYS A 20 -1.50 -5.05 -5.93
N VAL A 21 -0.95 -5.60 -7.01
CA VAL A 21 -0.27 -6.91 -6.99
C VAL A 21 0.90 -6.88 -6.02
N ALA A 22 1.71 -5.82 -6.01
CA ALA A 22 2.83 -5.69 -5.07
C ALA A 22 2.35 -5.70 -3.60
N ALA A 23 1.27 -4.98 -3.26
CA ALA A 23 0.65 -5.07 -1.94
C ALA A 23 0.17 -6.49 -1.61
N GLY A 24 -0.48 -7.16 -2.56
CA GLY A 24 -0.95 -8.54 -2.38
C GLY A 24 0.21 -9.53 -2.15
N LEU A 25 1.30 -9.41 -2.92
CA LEU A 25 2.53 -10.20 -2.74
C LEU A 25 3.13 -9.97 -1.35
N PHE A 26 3.18 -8.72 -0.89
CA PHE A 26 3.62 -8.38 0.46
C PHE A 26 2.74 -9.04 1.52
N GLY A 27 1.41 -9.00 1.33
CA GLY A 27 0.47 -9.72 2.19
C GLY A 27 0.70 -11.23 2.22
N MET A 28 1.08 -11.85 1.10
CA MET A 28 1.45 -13.28 1.08
C MET A 28 2.73 -13.58 1.85
N ILE A 29 3.73 -12.70 1.81
CA ILE A 29 4.95 -12.81 2.62
C ILE A 29 4.59 -12.82 4.11
N LEU A 30 3.76 -11.87 4.54
CA LEU A 30 3.30 -11.78 5.93
C LEU A 30 2.47 -13.00 6.34
N ALA A 31 1.53 -13.41 5.49
CA ALA A 31 0.67 -14.57 5.74
C ALA A 31 1.50 -15.87 5.90
N GLY A 32 2.55 -16.02 5.10
CA GLY A 32 3.51 -17.13 5.21
C GLY A 32 4.24 -17.17 6.55
N GLY A 33 4.37 -16.06 7.27
CA GLY A 33 4.91 -16.01 8.63
C GLY A 33 4.11 -16.84 9.65
N GLY A 34 2.85 -17.17 9.35
CA GLY A 34 1.97 -17.98 10.21
C GLY A 34 2.49 -19.39 10.50
N PHE A 35 3.35 -19.95 9.64
CA PHE A 35 3.91 -21.29 9.80
C PHE A 35 5.44 -21.26 9.72
N GLU A 36 6.11 -22.13 10.46
CA GLU A 36 7.57 -22.17 10.44
C GLU A 36 8.11 -22.56 9.06
N ALA A 37 7.47 -23.52 8.40
CA ALA A 37 7.84 -24.00 7.07
C ALA A 37 7.85 -22.90 5.98
N THR A 38 7.12 -21.80 6.19
CA THR A 38 6.99 -20.69 5.24
C THR A 38 7.51 -19.36 5.81
N SER A 39 8.24 -19.39 6.93
CA SER A 39 8.70 -18.18 7.63
C SER A 39 9.92 -17.50 7.02
N ALA A 40 10.67 -18.17 6.14
CA ALA A 40 11.93 -17.62 5.63
C ALA A 40 11.78 -16.22 4.97
N PRO A 41 10.77 -15.95 4.12
CA PRO A 41 10.58 -14.62 3.55
C PRO A 41 10.27 -13.53 4.59
N VAL A 42 9.51 -13.85 5.65
CA VAL A 42 9.19 -12.87 6.69
C VAL A 42 10.42 -12.57 7.56
N ARG A 43 11.28 -13.57 7.82
CA ARG A 43 12.55 -13.36 8.52
C ARG A 43 13.44 -12.38 7.74
N ILE A 44 13.62 -12.61 6.44
CA ILE A 44 14.38 -11.70 5.57
C ILE A 44 13.77 -10.29 5.57
N LEU A 45 12.43 -10.18 5.52
CA LEU A 45 11.76 -8.88 5.60
C LEU A 45 12.14 -8.14 6.90
N PHE A 46 12.00 -8.77 8.06
CA PHE A 46 12.31 -8.15 9.35
C PHE A 46 13.80 -7.81 9.49
N ASP A 47 14.70 -8.63 8.95
CA ASP A 47 16.14 -8.34 8.89
C ASP A 47 16.41 -7.06 8.08
N VAL A 48 15.73 -6.90 6.93
CA VAL A 48 15.83 -5.68 6.09
C VAL A 48 15.24 -4.47 6.79
N LEU A 49 14.13 -4.63 7.54
CA LEU A 49 13.52 -3.53 8.28
C LEU A 49 14.39 -3.06 9.47
N ASN A 50 15.36 -3.88 9.90
CA ASN A 50 16.40 -3.56 10.87
C ASN A 50 15.84 -2.90 12.15
N GLY A 51 14.81 -3.53 12.72
CA GLY A 51 14.21 -3.08 13.97
C GLY A 51 15.03 -3.46 15.22
N PRO A 52 14.55 -3.08 16.41
CA PRO A 52 15.25 -3.38 17.66
C PRO A 52 15.11 -4.86 18.05
N GLY A 53 16.24 -5.49 18.37
CA GLY A 53 16.29 -6.87 18.87
C GLY A 53 16.23 -7.94 17.78
N GLU A 54 16.24 -9.20 18.22
CA GLU A 54 16.08 -10.36 17.33
C GLU A 54 14.60 -10.66 17.11
N LEU A 55 14.23 -11.06 15.90
CA LEU A 55 12.85 -11.46 15.59
C LEU A 55 12.49 -12.77 16.31
N ASP A 56 11.56 -12.69 17.25
CA ASP A 56 10.89 -13.86 17.82
C ASP A 56 9.56 -14.14 17.11
N LEU A 57 9.46 -15.32 16.48
CA LEU A 57 8.23 -15.80 15.83
C LEU A 57 7.50 -16.76 16.77
N ASP A 58 7.07 -16.24 17.92
CA ASP A 58 6.21 -16.94 18.86
C ASP A 58 4.79 -17.19 18.27
N PRO A 59 3.94 -17.99 18.93
CA PRO A 59 2.59 -18.24 18.41
C PRO A 59 1.72 -16.98 18.20
N TYR A 60 1.89 -15.94 19.01
CA TYR A 60 1.12 -14.70 18.90
C TYR A 60 1.59 -13.84 17.74
N MET A 61 2.90 -13.72 17.53
CA MET A 61 3.50 -13.03 16.39
C MET A 61 3.11 -13.72 15.09
N ARG A 62 3.19 -15.05 15.04
CA ARG A 62 2.76 -15.82 13.86
C ARG A 62 1.30 -15.61 13.53
N PHE A 63 0.42 -15.70 14.52
CA PHE A 63 -1.00 -15.42 14.34
C PHE A 63 -1.24 -13.99 13.84
N SER A 64 -0.54 -13.01 14.43
CA SER A 64 -0.63 -11.60 14.04
C SER A 64 -0.18 -11.38 12.59
N LEU A 65 0.93 -11.99 12.18
CA LEU A 65 1.43 -11.93 10.81
C LEU A 65 0.49 -12.62 9.81
N ALA A 66 -0.07 -13.78 10.19
CA ALA A 66 -1.04 -14.50 9.37
C ALA A 66 -2.29 -13.65 9.10
N VAL A 67 -2.86 -13.04 10.15
CA VAL A 67 -4.03 -12.17 10.05
C VAL A 67 -3.70 -10.90 9.27
N LEU A 68 -2.57 -10.25 9.57
CA LEU A 68 -2.14 -9.04 8.88
C LEU A 68 -1.95 -9.32 7.38
N GLY A 69 -1.29 -10.41 7.01
CA GLY A 69 -1.12 -10.83 5.63
C GLY A 69 -2.45 -11.07 4.92
N ALA A 70 -3.39 -11.78 5.55
CA ALA A 70 -4.73 -12.00 5.00
C ALA A 70 -5.50 -10.68 4.78
N VAL A 71 -5.43 -9.76 5.73
CA VAL A 71 -6.02 -8.42 5.62
C VAL A 71 -5.37 -7.62 4.49
N THR A 72 -4.05 -7.64 4.37
CA THR A 72 -3.31 -6.95 3.29
C THR A 72 -3.69 -7.51 1.91
N ILE A 73 -3.81 -8.84 1.77
CA ILE A 73 -4.26 -9.47 0.52
C ILE A 73 -5.68 -9.00 0.19
N GLY A 74 -6.62 -9.09 1.14
CA GLY A 74 -7.99 -8.65 0.94
C GLY A 74 -8.10 -7.16 0.58
N TRP A 75 -7.33 -6.32 1.27
CA TRP A 75 -7.23 -4.88 0.97
C TRP A 75 -6.69 -4.64 -0.45
N SER A 76 -5.64 -5.35 -0.86
CA SER A 76 -5.06 -5.21 -2.20
C SER A 76 -6.06 -5.56 -3.31
N LEU A 77 -6.83 -6.63 -3.13
CA LEU A 77 -7.87 -7.05 -4.08
C LEU A 77 -9.03 -6.05 -4.11
N THR A 78 -9.41 -5.52 -2.95
CA THR A 78 -10.44 -4.49 -2.84
C THR A 78 -10.04 -3.23 -3.60
N VAL A 79 -8.83 -2.72 -3.37
CA VAL A 79 -8.30 -1.56 -4.08
C VAL A 79 -8.21 -1.84 -5.59
N MET A 80 -7.75 -3.03 -5.98
CA MET A 80 -7.67 -3.41 -7.39
C MET A 80 -9.04 -3.38 -8.08
N ALA A 81 -10.07 -3.95 -7.45
CA ALA A 81 -11.44 -3.93 -7.98
C ALA A 81 -11.97 -2.48 -8.10
N VAL A 82 -11.73 -1.65 -7.08
CA VAL A 82 -12.12 -0.24 -7.07
C VAL A 82 -11.44 0.53 -8.20
N VAL A 83 -10.14 0.36 -8.41
CA VAL A 83 -9.39 1.01 -9.49
C VAL A 83 -9.92 0.64 -10.87
N GLN A 84 -10.25 -0.64 -11.09
CA GLN A 84 -10.76 -1.14 -12.37
C GLN A 84 -12.11 -0.52 -12.72
N VAL A 85 -12.99 -0.36 -11.73
CA VAL A 85 -14.34 0.19 -11.93
C VAL A 85 -14.33 1.73 -11.93
N ALA A 86 -13.51 2.39 -11.12
CA ALA A 86 -13.50 3.84 -10.97
C ALA A 86 -13.25 4.57 -12.30
N ASN A 87 -12.46 3.99 -13.21
CA ASN A 87 -12.17 4.59 -14.52
C ASN A 87 -13.29 4.41 -15.56
N GLN A 88 -14.31 3.61 -15.27
CA GLN A 88 -15.46 3.35 -16.15
C GLN A 88 -16.70 4.17 -15.77
N LEU A 89 -16.68 4.80 -14.60
CA LEU A 89 -17.80 5.58 -14.06
C LEU A 89 -17.76 7.03 -14.55
N GLU A 90 -18.91 7.69 -14.46
CA GLU A 90 -19.03 9.12 -14.72
C GLU A 90 -18.05 9.93 -13.86
N LYS A 91 -17.53 11.03 -14.44
CA LYS A 91 -16.42 11.82 -13.86
C LYS A 91 -16.63 12.17 -12.38
N GLN A 92 -17.83 12.64 -12.01
CA GLN A 92 -18.12 13.07 -10.64
C GLN A 92 -18.08 11.91 -9.64
N VAL A 93 -18.61 10.74 -10.02
CA VAL A 93 -18.60 9.53 -9.17
C VAL A 93 -17.19 8.97 -9.08
N SER A 94 -16.48 8.90 -10.21
CA SER A 94 -15.08 8.50 -10.29
C SER A 94 -14.19 9.35 -9.36
N GLN A 95 -14.33 10.68 -9.41
CA GLN A 95 -13.56 11.61 -8.57
C GLN A 95 -13.76 11.34 -7.07
N ARG A 96 -15.00 11.09 -6.63
CA ARG A 96 -15.30 10.79 -5.21
C ARG A 96 -14.63 9.49 -4.76
N ILE A 97 -14.62 8.47 -5.61
CA ILE A 97 -13.94 7.20 -5.34
C ILE A 97 -12.42 7.41 -5.24
N TRP A 98 -11.83 8.16 -6.18
CA TRP A 98 -10.40 8.50 -6.14
C TRP A 98 -10.01 9.32 -4.91
N LEU A 99 -10.86 10.26 -4.49
CA LEU A 99 -10.65 11.04 -3.26
C LEU A 99 -10.67 10.13 -2.03
N GLY A 100 -11.69 9.26 -1.88
CA GLY A 100 -11.79 8.34 -0.75
C GLY A 100 -10.61 7.36 -0.69
N MET A 101 -10.22 6.80 -1.82
CA MET A 101 -9.07 5.90 -1.93
C MET A 101 -7.75 6.60 -1.62
N THR A 102 -7.56 7.81 -2.14
CA THR A 102 -6.37 8.63 -1.84
C THR A 102 -6.30 8.97 -0.35
N ALA A 103 -7.42 9.37 0.26
CA ALA A 103 -7.49 9.65 1.70
C ALA A 103 -7.15 8.40 2.52
N SER A 104 -7.69 7.23 2.15
CA SER A 104 -7.38 5.95 2.81
C SER A 104 -5.89 5.63 2.78
N ILE A 105 -5.23 5.77 1.62
CA ILE A 105 -3.79 5.50 1.48
C ILE A 105 -2.94 6.51 2.25
N VAL A 106 -3.32 7.80 2.26
CA VAL A 106 -2.60 8.83 3.03
C VAL A 106 -2.73 8.59 4.53
N ILE A 107 -3.93 8.25 5.03
CA ILE A 107 -4.15 7.94 6.44
C ILE A 107 -3.36 6.70 6.85
N TRP A 108 -3.42 5.63 6.06
CA TRP A 108 -2.60 4.43 6.29
C TRP A 108 -1.11 4.77 6.36
N TYR A 109 -0.59 5.51 5.38
CA TYR A 109 0.82 5.92 5.33
C TYR A 109 1.25 6.68 6.61
N VAL A 110 0.43 7.64 7.05
CA VAL A 110 0.73 8.45 8.24
C VAL A 110 0.76 7.59 9.51
N ILE A 111 -0.25 6.74 9.70
CA ILE A 111 -0.36 5.89 10.89
C ILE A 111 0.76 4.85 10.89
N ASP A 112 0.92 4.09 9.81
CA ASP A 112 1.87 2.98 9.73
C ASP A 112 3.32 3.46 9.81
N SER A 113 3.65 4.53 9.10
CA SER A 113 5.01 5.10 9.14
C SER A 113 5.32 5.77 10.48
N GLY A 114 4.32 6.44 11.09
CA GLY A 114 4.46 7.02 12.43
C GLY A 114 4.73 5.96 13.48
N LEU A 115 3.97 4.86 13.46
CA LEU A 115 4.19 3.71 14.34
C LEU A 115 5.54 3.04 14.06
N SER A 116 5.91 2.86 12.80
CA SER A 116 7.20 2.28 12.41
C SER A 116 8.40 3.03 13.01
N ILE A 117 8.36 4.36 12.98
CA ILE A 117 9.40 5.18 13.60
C ILE A 117 9.36 5.04 15.13
N ALA A 118 8.16 5.11 15.73
CA ALA A 118 7.99 5.03 17.17
C ALA A 118 8.42 3.68 17.78
N THR A 119 8.34 2.60 17.00
CA THR A 119 8.74 1.23 17.42
C THR A 119 10.14 0.83 16.97
N GLY A 120 10.89 1.72 16.30
CA GLY A 120 12.28 1.49 15.89
C GLY A 120 12.47 0.85 14.51
N PHE A 121 11.40 0.61 13.76
CA PHE A 121 11.41 0.06 12.40
C PHE A 121 11.41 1.16 11.32
N TRP A 122 12.27 2.18 11.45
CA TRP A 122 12.21 3.38 10.59
C TRP A 122 12.42 3.10 9.09
N LEU A 123 13.12 2.01 8.72
CA LEU A 123 13.25 1.60 7.31
C LEU A 123 11.91 1.22 6.69
N ASN A 124 10.94 0.76 7.48
CA ASN A 124 9.58 0.53 7.01
C ASN A 124 8.91 1.84 6.57
N ALA A 125 9.14 2.94 7.30
CA ALA A 125 8.64 4.26 6.91
C ALA A 125 9.22 4.70 5.55
N VAL A 126 10.50 4.43 5.28
CA VAL A 126 11.12 4.69 3.97
C VAL A 126 10.47 3.87 2.87
N SER A 127 10.28 2.56 3.10
CA SER A 127 9.59 1.66 2.18
C SER A 127 8.17 2.16 1.87
N ASN A 128 7.42 2.52 2.91
CA ASN A 128 6.08 3.08 2.77
C ASN A 128 6.06 4.40 2.01
N THR A 129 7.03 5.30 2.22
CA THR A 129 7.13 6.55 1.45
C THR A 129 7.29 6.26 -0.03
N VAL A 130 8.18 5.33 -0.41
CA VAL A 130 8.36 4.92 -1.80
C VAL A 130 7.07 4.31 -2.35
N PHE A 131 6.46 3.38 -1.61
CA PHE A 131 5.25 2.69 -2.03
C PHE A 131 4.07 3.67 -2.21
N SER A 132 3.81 4.56 -1.26
CA SER A 132 2.78 5.59 -1.36
C SER A 132 3.07 6.58 -2.48
N ALA A 133 4.33 6.97 -2.72
CA ALA A 133 4.70 7.85 -3.82
C ALA A 133 4.38 7.23 -5.18
N THR A 134 4.60 5.92 -5.35
CA THR A 134 4.27 5.20 -6.59
C THR A 134 2.76 5.15 -6.90
N PHE A 135 1.90 5.34 -5.89
CA PHE A 135 0.46 5.54 -6.05
C PHE A 135 0.10 7.01 -6.28
N LEU A 136 0.57 7.90 -5.40
CA LEU A 136 0.16 9.31 -5.36
C LEU A 136 0.61 10.09 -6.60
N ILE A 137 1.83 9.86 -7.10
CA ILE A 137 2.38 10.61 -8.23
C ILE A 137 1.52 10.43 -9.49
N PRO A 138 1.19 9.19 -9.94
CA PRO A 138 0.29 9.02 -11.09
C PRO A 138 -1.12 9.57 -10.87
N VAL A 139 -1.69 9.44 -9.66
CA VAL A 139 -3.03 9.97 -9.33
C VAL A 139 -3.07 11.49 -9.42
N ILE A 140 -2.05 12.18 -8.89
CA ILE A 140 -1.96 13.64 -8.97
C ILE A 140 -1.75 14.10 -10.42
N ARG A 141 -0.86 13.41 -11.15
CA ARG A 141 -0.53 13.76 -12.55
C ARG A 141 -1.66 13.48 -13.54
N SER A 142 -2.54 12.53 -13.23
CA SER A 142 -3.70 12.24 -14.07
C SER A 142 -4.83 13.24 -13.91
N GLY A 143 -4.83 14.02 -12.83
CA GLY A 143 -5.86 15.01 -12.58
C GLY A 143 -7.21 14.39 -12.24
N VAL A 144 -7.28 13.09 -11.93
CA VAL A 144 -8.53 12.40 -11.52
C VAL A 144 -9.15 12.98 -10.25
N LEU A 145 -8.39 13.78 -9.50
CA LEU A 145 -8.85 14.50 -8.31
C LEU A 145 -9.41 15.91 -8.62
N ARG A 146 -9.26 16.43 -9.85
CA ARG A 146 -9.68 17.79 -10.23
C ARG A 146 -11.17 17.83 -10.62
N SER A 147 -11.88 18.86 -10.16
CA SER A 147 -13.27 19.15 -10.53
C SER A 147 -13.41 19.59 -11.99
#